data_AF-A0AAN9CQE7-F1
#
_entry.id   AF-A0AAN9CQE7-F1
#
_cell.length_a   1.000
_cell.length_b   1.000
_cell.length_c   1.000
_cell.angle_alpha   90.00
_cell.angle_beta   90.00
_cell.angle_gamma   90.00
#
_symmetry.space_group_name_H-M   'P 1'
#
loop_
_entity.id
_entity.type
_entity.pdbx_description
1 polymer ?
#
loop_
_entity_poly.entity_id
_entity_poly.type
_entity_poly.pdbx_seq_one_letter_code
_entity_poly.pdbx_strand_id
1 'polypeptide(L)'
;MIAVDNVGSSEAESPLRRRWVLLLLLLVVIYGSHAPLIALTKVDGHVPFSPSSCVVLIEFAKLLVSFASLLASGNLSALKVSVSVMTVAPYAVPAVLYAFNNNLVVFMQAYMDPSSFQVLSNLKIVSTALLYSSCLGKRLRRGQWLALAMLVAAGVSHSYFGFDREPSEEGESTGRLHITSWGLLLVLVYCFISGLAAVYTERVLKTQRLPLSLQNLFLYVFGVAINLASHLSGGGRQGFLEGFSTLVWLIIAGQAANGLLMSVIMKHGTGITRLFVISSAMLVNGVLSWGLLGIQLTPYFLFPVVLIGWAVHLYYR
;
A
#
# COMPACT_ATOMS: atom_id res chain seq x y z
N MET A 1 -3.36 -31.54 5.31
CA MET A 1 -1.97 -31.43 5.82
C MET A 1 -1.12 -32.12 4.78
N ILE A 2 -0.59 -31.37 3.80
CA ILE A 2 0.25 -31.94 2.75
C ILE A 2 1.67 -31.81 3.27
N ALA A 3 2.21 -32.93 3.74
CA ALA A 3 3.63 -33.07 4.01
C ALA A 3 4.37 -32.91 2.68
N VAL A 4 5.26 -31.93 2.62
CA VAL A 4 6.23 -31.81 1.53
C VAL A 4 7.39 -32.70 1.93
N ASP A 5 7.37 -33.94 1.43
CA ASP A 5 8.55 -34.78 1.48
C ASP A 5 9.60 -34.21 0.51
N ASN A 6 10.74 -33.87 1.09
CA ASN A 6 11.98 -33.58 0.39
C ASN A 6 12.41 -34.82 -0.38
N VAL A 7 12.56 -34.72 -1.70
CA VAL A 7 13.71 -35.14 -2.52
C VAL A 7 13.34 -34.95 -4.00
N GLY A 8 13.98 -33.97 -4.67
CA GLY A 8 13.97 -33.85 -6.13
C GLY A 8 13.90 -32.41 -6.67
N SER A 9 15.02 -31.94 -7.24
CA SER A 9 15.22 -30.73 -8.07
C SER A 9 15.53 -29.37 -7.39
N SER A 10 16.78 -29.21 -6.94
CA SER A 10 17.33 -27.90 -6.54
C SER A 10 17.44 -26.88 -7.71
N GLU A 11 17.33 -27.30 -8.97
CA GLU A 11 17.44 -26.40 -10.12
C GLU A 11 16.10 -25.71 -10.50
N ALA A 12 14.96 -26.37 -10.27
CA ALA A 12 13.63 -25.86 -10.64
C ALA A 12 13.06 -24.82 -9.66
N GLU A 13 13.54 -24.79 -8.40
CA GLU A 13 13.17 -23.76 -7.42
C GLU A 13 13.84 -22.39 -7.71
N SER A 14 14.98 -22.39 -8.41
CA SER A 14 15.76 -21.18 -8.67
C SER A 14 15.06 -20.14 -9.58
N PRO A 15 14.40 -20.49 -10.71
CA PRO A 15 13.74 -19.50 -11.56
C PRO A 15 12.49 -18.89 -10.91
N LEU A 16 11.68 -19.67 -10.18
CA LEU A 16 10.49 -19.17 -9.50
C LEU A 16 10.87 -18.21 -8.38
N ARG A 17 11.88 -18.57 -7.56
CA ARG A 17 12.40 -17.67 -6.53
C ARG A 17 12.96 -16.38 -7.12
N ARG A 18 13.69 -16.44 -8.23
CA ARG A 18 14.18 -15.24 -8.95
C ARG A 18 13.02 -14.36 -9.42
N ARG A 19 11.98 -14.93 -10.04
CA ARG A 19 10.77 -14.19 -10.45
C ARG A 19 10.08 -13.51 -9.27
N TRP A 20 9.96 -14.20 -8.14
CA TRP A 20 9.40 -13.65 -6.91
C TRP A 20 10.21 -12.48 -6.36
N VAL A 21 11.54 -12.61 -6.30
CA VAL A 21 12.42 -11.51 -5.85
C VAL A 21 12.33 -10.32 -6.81
N LEU A 22 12.36 -10.55 -8.12
CA LEU A 22 12.19 -9.49 -9.12
C LEU A 22 10.85 -8.76 -8.97
N LEU A 23 9.76 -9.49 -8.71
CA LEU A 23 8.44 -8.90 -8.46
C LEU A 23 8.46 -8.01 -7.22
N LEU A 24 9.05 -8.48 -6.11
CA LEU A 24 9.15 -7.69 -4.87
C LEU A 24 10.00 -6.44 -5.08
N LEU A 25 11.15 -6.55 -5.76
CA LEU A 25 12.02 -5.41 -6.07
C LEU A 25 11.31 -4.38 -6.96
N LEU A 26 10.63 -4.84 -8.01
CA LEU A 26 9.84 -3.98 -8.88
C LEU A 26 8.76 -3.24 -8.07
N LEU A 27 8.08 -3.94 -7.16
CA LEU A 27 7.05 -3.33 -6.33
C LEU A 27 7.60 -2.31 -5.34
N VAL A 28 8.76 -2.58 -4.74
CA VAL A 28 9.49 -1.64 -3.88
C VAL A 28 9.83 -0.37 -4.66
N VAL A 29 10.30 -0.51 -5.90
CA VAL A 29 10.64 0.63 -6.76
C VAL A 29 9.39 1.44 -7.12
N ILE A 30 8.34 0.81 -7.62
CA ILE A 30 7.10 1.50 -8.03
C ILE A 30 6.44 2.20 -6.83
N TYR A 31 6.37 1.53 -5.67
CA TYR A 31 5.78 2.11 -4.47
C TYR A 31 6.63 3.28 -3.96
N GLY A 32 7.95 3.13 -3.94
CA GLY A 32 8.88 4.15 -3.45
C GLY A 32 8.97 5.36 -4.37
N SER A 33 8.80 5.19 -5.68
CA SER A 33 8.79 6.30 -6.63
C SER A 33 7.54 7.16 -6.59
N HIS A 34 6.47 6.70 -5.94
CA HIS A 34 5.19 7.41 -5.96
C HIS A 34 5.27 8.82 -5.36
N ALA A 35 5.79 8.95 -4.13
CA ALA A 35 5.81 10.23 -3.44
C ALA A 35 6.73 11.28 -4.11
N PRO A 36 7.95 10.94 -4.58
CA PRO A 36 8.80 11.89 -5.28
C PRO A 36 8.22 12.29 -6.65
N LEU A 37 7.59 11.36 -7.38
CA LEU A 37 6.90 11.69 -8.63
C LEU A 37 5.73 12.65 -8.38
N ILE A 38 4.92 12.44 -7.33
CA ILE A 38 3.87 13.40 -6.95
C ILE A 38 4.48 14.75 -6.61
N ALA A 39 5.60 14.80 -5.88
CA ALA A 39 6.26 16.07 -5.56
C ALA A 39 6.70 16.84 -6.82
N LEU A 40 7.18 16.14 -7.86
CA LEU A 40 7.51 16.75 -9.16
C LEU A 40 6.29 17.29 -9.93
N THR A 41 5.07 16.83 -9.61
CA THR A 41 3.85 17.40 -10.22
C THR A 41 3.38 18.70 -9.58
N LYS A 42 3.92 19.06 -8.41
CA LYS A 42 3.44 20.24 -7.68
C LYS A 42 3.86 21.51 -8.40
N VAL A 43 2.91 22.43 -8.58
CA VAL A 43 3.13 23.79 -9.07
C VAL A 43 2.78 24.72 -7.91
N ASP A 44 3.70 25.61 -7.53
CA ASP A 44 3.55 26.52 -6.38
C ASP A 44 3.20 25.80 -5.06
N GLY A 45 3.76 24.60 -4.85
CA GLY A 45 3.51 23.78 -3.65
C GLY A 45 2.17 23.03 -3.65
N HIS A 46 1.29 23.29 -4.63
CA HIS A 46 -0.02 22.66 -4.76
C HIS A 46 -0.04 21.59 -5.86
N VAL A 47 -0.85 20.55 -5.66
CA VAL A 47 -1.08 19.51 -6.67
C VAL A 47 -2.11 20.05 -7.67
N PRO A 48 -1.78 20.15 -8.98
CA PRO A 48 -2.63 20.84 -9.95
C PRO A 48 -3.86 20.03 -10.38
N PHE A 49 -3.92 18.75 -10.02
CA PHE A 49 -5.01 17.84 -10.37
C PHE A 49 -5.81 17.41 -9.14
N SER A 50 -7.06 17.01 -9.36
CA SER A 50 -7.92 16.51 -8.29
C SER A 50 -7.49 15.10 -7.83
N PRO A 51 -7.19 14.91 -6.53
CA PRO A 51 -6.80 13.60 -6.00
C PRO A 51 -7.86 12.52 -6.17
N SER A 52 -9.16 12.88 -6.06
CA SER A 52 -10.26 11.93 -6.22
C SER A 52 -10.40 11.44 -7.66
N SER A 53 -10.27 12.33 -8.66
CA SER A 53 -10.26 11.94 -10.08
C SER A 53 -9.11 10.98 -10.39
N CYS A 54 -7.92 11.26 -9.84
CA CYS A 54 -6.73 10.41 -10.01
C CYS A 54 -6.98 9.00 -9.45
N VAL A 55 -7.57 8.87 -8.26
CA VAL A 55 -7.92 7.57 -7.67
C VAL A 55 -8.93 6.81 -8.52
N VAL A 56 -9.96 7.47 -9.05
CA VAL A 56 -10.94 6.84 -9.96
C VAL A 56 -10.25 6.28 -11.21
N LEU A 57 -9.35 7.06 -11.82
CA LEU A 57 -8.59 6.62 -13.00
C LEU A 57 -7.64 5.47 -12.70
N ILE A 58 -7.01 5.46 -11.52
CA ILE A 58 -6.17 4.34 -11.06
C ILE A 58 -7.00 3.06 -10.94
N GLU A 59 -8.16 3.11 -10.28
CA GLU A 59 -9.04 1.94 -10.15
C GLU A 59 -9.59 1.48 -11.50
N PHE A 60 -9.93 2.43 -12.38
CA PHE A 60 -10.39 2.11 -13.73
C PHE A 60 -9.27 1.47 -14.58
N ALA A 61 -8.04 1.97 -14.49
CA ALA A 61 -6.89 1.36 -15.15
C ALA A 61 -6.63 -0.07 -14.65
N LYS A 62 -6.70 -0.31 -13.35
CA LYS A 62 -6.59 -1.66 -12.77
C LYS A 62 -7.70 -2.59 -13.28
N LEU A 63 -8.93 -2.08 -13.38
CA LEU A 63 -10.08 -2.80 -13.91
C LEU A 63 -9.84 -3.20 -15.38
N LEU A 64 -9.43 -2.26 -16.23
CA LEU A 64 -9.12 -2.50 -17.63
C LEU A 64 -8.01 -3.53 -17.81
N VAL A 65 -6.90 -3.40 -17.08
CA VAL A 65 -5.79 -4.35 -17.16
C VAL A 65 -6.20 -5.73 -16.66
N SER A 66 -7.02 -5.81 -15.60
CA SER A 66 -7.54 -7.08 -15.09
C SER A 66 -8.48 -7.76 -16.09
N PHE A 67 -9.33 -6.97 -16.76
CA PHE A 67 -10.21 -7.46 -17.83
C PHE A 67 -9.41 -7.93 -19.05
N ALA A 68 -8.44 -7.14 -19.52
CA ALA A 68 -7.56 -7.53 -20.62
C ALA A 68 -6.76 -8.80 -20.30
N SER A 69 -6.25 -8.93 -19.07
CA SER A 69 -5.56 -10.14 -18.61
C SER A 69 -6.49 -11.36 -18.60
N LEU A 70 -7.77 -11.18 -18.25
CA LEU A 70 -8.78 -12.24 -18.29
C LEU A 70 -9.07 -12.68 -19.74
N LEU A 71 -9.20 -11.74 -20.67
CA LEU A 71 -9.36 -12.01 -22.11
C LEU A 71 -8.16 -12.78 -22.67
N ALA A 72 -6.94 -12.31 -22.39
CA ALA A 72 -5.71 -12.94 -22.84
C ALA A 72 -5.53 -14.36 -22.29
N SER A 73 -6.09 -14.65 -21.12
CA SER A 73 -6.04 -15.99 -20.51
C SER A 73 -7.08 -16.97 -21.07
N GLY A 74 -7.98 -16.53 -21.96
CA GLY A 74 -9.04 -17.37 -22.53
C GLY A 74 -10.13 -17.82 -21.53
N ASN A 75 -10.10 -17.32 -20.29
CA ASN A 75 -10.95 -17.77 -19.19
C ASN A 75 -12.33 -17.08 -19.16
N LEU A 76 -12.88 -16.72 -20.34
CA LEU A 76 -14.18 -16.04 -20.46
C LEU A 76 -15.35 -16.89 -19.94
N SER A 77 -15.23 -18.22 -19.97
CA SER A 77 -16.20 -19.13 -19.37
C SER A 77 -16.35 -18.94 -17.86
N ALA A 78 -15.30 -18.48 -17.17
CA ALA A 78 -15.34 -18.20 -15.73
C ALA A 78 -16.27 -17.02 -15.39
N LEU A 79 -16.50 -16.07 -16.31
CA LEU A 79 -17.48 -14.99 -16.11
C LEU A 79 -18.91 -15.52 -16.05
N LYS A 80 -19.26 -16.56 -16.83
CA LYS A 80 -20.62 -17.11 -16.85
C LYS A 80 -20.92 -17.97 -15.63
N VAL A 81 -19.91 -18.69 -15.11
CA VAL A 81 -20.09 -19.64 -14.00
C VAL A 81 -19.97 -18.98 -12.63
N SER A 82 -19.24 -17.85 -12.50
CA SER A 82 -18.83 -17.30 -11.20
C SER A 82 -19.54 -16.01 -10.75
N VAL A 83 -20.52 -15.48 -11.51
CA VAL A 83 -21.32 -14.29 -11.10
C VAL A 83 -22.47 -14.68 -10.17
N SER A 84 -22.20 -15.57 -9.21
CA SER A 84 -23.11 -15.73 -8.07
C SER A 84 -22.85 -14.61 -7.08
N VAL A 85 -23.92 -13.94 -6.59
CA VAL A 85 -23.82 -12.84 -5.63
C VAL A 85 -23.00 -13.24 -4.40
N MET A 86 -23.11 -14.50 -3.94
CA MET A 86 -22.30 -15.02 -2.82
C MET A 86 -20.79 -15.06 -3.10
N THR A 87 -20.40 -15.18 -4.36
CA THR A 87 -18.98 -15.21 -4.77
C THR A 87 -18.44 -13.80 -4.94
N VAL A 88 -19.26 -12.87 -5.42
CA VAL A 88 -18.87 -11.47 -5.72
C VAL A 88 -18.94 -10.57 -4.48
N ALA A 89 -19.97 -10.72 -3.64
CA ALA A 89 -20.21 -9.86 -2.48
C ALA A 89 -19.02 -9.76 -1.49
N PRO A 90 -18.25 -10.82 -1.21
CA PRO A 90 -17.07 -10.72 -0.34
C PRO A 90 -16.01 -9.73 -0.84
N TYR A 91 -15.93 -9.47 -2.15
CA TYR A 91 -14.98 -8.51 -2.73
C TYR A 91 -15.37 -7.05 -2.50
N ALA A 92 -16.65 -6.77 -2.18
CA ALA A 92 -17.10 -5.43 -1.84
C ALA A 92 -16.51 -4.93 -0.51
N VAL A 93 -16.31 -5.84 0.46
CA VAL A 93 -15.83 -5.48 1.80
C VAL A 93 -14.41 -4.87 1.76
N PRO A 94 -13.40 -5.48 1.10
CA PRO A 94 -12.11 -4.82 0.86
C PRO A 94 -12.23 -3.45 0.21
N ALA A 95 -13.06 -3.31 -0.83
CA ALA A 95 -13.20 -2.05 -1.56
C ALA A 95 -13.75 -0.94 -0.65
N VAL A 96 -14.77 -1.24 0.15
CA VAL A 96 -15.32 -0.30 1.15
C VAL A 96 -14.27 0.05 2.21
N LEU A 97 -13.56 -0.95 2.75
CA LEU A 97 -12.54 -0.70 3.77
C LEU A 97 -11.38 0.15 3.25
N TYR A 98 -10.90 -0.09 2.02
CA TYR A 98 -9.85 0.73 1.41
C TYR A 98 -10.33 2.14 1.09
N ALA A 99 -11.54 2.30 0.55
CA ALA A 99 -12.11 3.62 0.29
C ALA A 99 -12.31 4.41 1.58
N PHE A 100 -12.84 3.78 2.63
CA PHE A 100 -12.98 4.41 3.94
C PHE A 100 -11.62 4.78 4.53
N ASN A 101 -10.63 3.88 4.46
CA ASN A 101 -9.28 4.15 4.93
C ASN A 101 -8.65 5.36 4.24
N ASN A 102 -8.79 5.46 2.92
CA ASN A 102 -8.27 6.59 2.14
C ASN A 102 -8.93 7.93 2.51
N ASN A 103 -10.26 7.95 2.66
CA ASN A 103 -10.99 9.14 3.08
C ASN A 103 -10.63 9.56 4.51
N LEU A 104 -10.42 8.58 5.39
CA LEU A 104 -10.04 8.82 6.78
C LEU A 104 -8.67 9.52 6.88
N VAL A 105 -7.70 9.18 6.02
CA VAL A 105 -6.40 9.89 5.97
C VAL A 105 -6.60 11.38 5.69
N VAL A 106 -7.44 11.72 4.70
CA VAL A 106 -7.71 13.11 4.32
C VAL A 106 -8.41 13.84 5.47
N PHE A 107 -9.44 13.22 6.05
CA PHE A 107 -10.17 13.79 7.19
C PHE A 107 -9.25 14.04 8.39
N MET A 108 -8.30 13.14 8.65
CA MET A 108 -7.37 13.25 9.77
C MET A 108 -6.38 14.41 9.64
N GLN A 109 -6.05 14.86 8.43
CA GLN A 109 -5.17 16.02 8.24
C GLN A 109 -5.78 17.31 8.82
N ALA A 110 -7.09 17.35 9.08
CA ALA A 110 -7.74 18.48 9.75
C ALA A 110 -7.54 18.48 11.28
N TYR A 111 -7.09 17.37 11.88
CA TYR A 111 -6.98 17.19 13.34
C TYR A 111 -5.56 16.87 13.82
N MET A 112 -4.65 16.62 12.88
CA MET A 112 -3.28 16.19 13.15
C MET A 112 -2.37 16.65 12.01
N ASP A 113 -1.17 17.13 12.37
CA ASP A 113 -0.17 17.52 11.37
C ASP A 113 0.38 16.30 10.60
N PRO A 114 0.85 16.48 9.35
CA PRO A 114 1.36 15.38 8.52
C PRO A 114 2.51 14.60 9.17
N SER A 115 3.36 15.26 9.97
CA SER A 115 4.52 14.62 10.60
C SER A 115 4.12 13.70 11.75
N SER A 116 3.18 14.14 12.60
CA SER A 116 2.56 13.29 13.63
C SER A 116 1.82 12.11 13.02
N PHE A 117 1.06 12.34 11.94
CA PHE A 117 0.35 11.27 11.24
C PHE A 117 1.31 10.22 10.71
N GLN A 118 2.40 10.65 10.06
CA GLN A 118 3.38 9.73 9.48
C GLN A 118 3.99 8.82 10.54
N VAL A 119 4.40 9.37 11.68
CA VAL A 119 4.95 8.60 12.82
C VAL A 119 3.92 7.59 13.33
N LEU A 120 2.72 8.05 13.68
CA LEU A 120 1.70 7.21 14.31
C LEU A 120 1.10 6.17 13.35
N SER A 121 1.07 6.46 12.05
CA SER A 121 0.57 5.52 11.03
C SER A 121 1.38 4.22 10.95
N ASN A 122 2.63 4.18 11.46
CA ASN A 122 3.42 2.96 11.55
C ASN A 122 2.80 1.91 12.47
N LEU A 123 1.90 2.30 13.39
CA LEU A 123 1.10 1.38 14.20
C LEU A 123 0.24 0.43 13.35
N LYS A 124 -0.02 0.75 12.09
CA LYS A 124 -0.66 -0.17 11.13
C LYS A 124 0.07 -1.49 10.99
N ILE A 125 1.40 -1.52 11.19
CA ILE A 125 2.20 -2.76 11.15
C ILE A 125 1.77 -3.68 12.29
N VAL A 126 1.69 -3.14 13.51
CA VAL A 126 1.25 -3.89 14.70
C VAL A 126 -0.19 -4.35 14.55
N SER A 127 -1.08 -3.45 14.11
CA SER A 127 -2.49 -3.78 13.90
C SER A 127 -2.68 -4.91 12.88
N THR A 128 -1.98 -4.84 11.75
CA THR A 128 -2.01 -5.88 10.72
C THR A 128 -1.47 -7.21 11.25
N ALA A 129 -0.40 -7.20 12.03
CA ALA A 129 0.16 -8.42 12.63
C ALA A 129 -0.79 -9.08 13.64
N LEU A 130 -1.45 -8.29 14.49
CA LEU A 130 -2.45 -8.77 15.43
C LEU A 130 -3.66 -9.38 14.71
N LEU A 131 -4.18 -8.68 13.71
CA LEU A 131 -5.30 -9.16 12.89
C LEU A 131 -4.92 -10.37 12.03
N TYR A 132 -3.68 -10.43 11.54
CA TYR A 132 -3.15 -11.59 10.85
C TYR A 132 -3.12 -12.81 11.79
N SER A 133 -2.75 -12.61 13.05
CA SER A 133 -2.76 -13.70 14.03
C SER A 133 -4.17 -14.12 14.45
N SER A 134 -5.08 -13.18 14.68
CA SER A 134 -6.42 -13.45 15.20
C SER A 134 -7.41 -13.87 14.12
N CYS A 135 -7.48 -13.16 12.98
CA CYS A 135 -8.48 -13.40 11.94
C CYS A 135 -8.10 -14.52 10.95
N LEU A 136 -6.80 -14.71 10.66
CA LEU A 136 -6.31 -15.81 9.82
C LEU A 136 -5.82 -17.02 10.62
N GLY A 137 -5.79 -16.93 11.96
CA GLY A 137 -5.36 -18.00 12.85
C GLY A 137 -3.88 -18.37 12.72
N LYS A 138 -3.05 -17.49 12.16
CA LYS A 138 -1.64 -17.75 11.90
C LYS A 138 -0.78 -17.36 13.10
N ARG A 139 -0.02 -18.30 13.66
CA ARG A 139 0.86 -18.01 14.81
C ARG A 139 2.18 -17.42 14.33
N LEU A 140 2.53 -16.25 14.86
CA LEU A 140 3.83 -15.61 14.64
C LEU A 140 4.85 -16.09 15.69
N ARG A 141 6.06 -16.43 15.24
CA ARG A 141 7.17 -16.81 16.12
C ARG A 141 7.74 -15.58 16.83
N ARG A 142 8.45 -15.77 17.95
CA ARG A 142 9.13 -14.68 18.68
C ARG A 142 10.06 -13.85 17.80
N GLY A 143 10.81 -14.51 16.90
CA GLY A 143 11.66 -13.83 15.92
C GLY A 143 10.88 -12.97 14.92
N GLN A 144 9.71 -13.43 14.49
CA GLN A 144 8.85 -12.67 13.58
C GLN A 144 8.22 -11.45 14.27
N TRP A 145 7.85 -11.57 15.55
CA TRP A 145 7.43 -10.42 16.37
C TRP A 145 8.55 -9.39 16.52
N LEU A 146 9.79 -9.83 16.78
CA LEU A 146 10.93 -8.95 16.85
C LEU A 146 11.19 -8.26 15.50
N ALA A 147 11.10 -8.99 14.38
CA ALA A 147 11.23 -8.40 13.04
C ALA A 147 10.18 -7.32 12.78
N LEU A 148 8.93 -7.55 13.18
CA LEU A 148 7.85 -6.56 13.04
C LEU A 148 8.08 -5.33 13.95
N ALA A 149 8.61 -5.54 15.16
CA ALA A 149 8.98 -4.43 16.04
C ALA A 149 10.12 -3.58 15.44
N MET A 150 11.12 -4.23 14.82
CA MET A 150 12.19 -3.53 14.09
C MET A 150 11.64 -2.77 12.89
N LEU A 151 10.63 -3.31 12.20
CA LEU A 151 9.96 -2.65 11.08
C LEU A 151 9.22 -1.38 11.52
N VAL A 152 8.55 -1.43 12.68
CA VAL A 152 7.93 -0.25 13.30
C VAL A 152 8.99 0.78 13.67
N ALA A 153 10.07 0.36 14.33
CA ALA A 153 11.18 1.24 14.70
C ALA A 153 11.77 1.93 13.45
N ALA A 154 12.00 1.19 12.37
CA ALA A 154 12.49 1.74 11.11
C ALA A 154 11.54 2.80 10.53
N GLY A 155 10.24 2.53 10.50
CA GLY A 155 9.23 3.47 9.99
C GLY A 155 9.16 4.75 10.83
N VAL A 156 9.22 4.63 12.17
CA VAL A 156 9.25 5.77 13.08
C VAL A 156 10.54 6.58 12.87
N SER A 157 11.71 5.93 12.86
CA SER A 157 13.00 6.60 12.63
C SER A 157 13.04 7.31 11.28
N HIS A 158 12.55 6.68 10.20
CA HIS A 158 12.45 7.33 8.89
C HIS A 158 11.55 8.57 8.93
N SER A 159 10.46 8.54 9.70
CA SER A 159 9.53 9.67 9.81
C SER A 159 10.12 10.85 10.58
N TYR A 160 10.99 10.58 11.56
CA TYR A 160 11.67 11.62 12.36
C TYR A 160 12.92 12.20 11.69
N PHE A 161 13.69 11.38 10.99
CA PHE A 161 15.02 11.75 10.48
C PHE A 161 15.09 11.86 8.95
N GLY A 162 14.04 11.47 8.23
CA GLY A 162 14.11 11.21 6.78
C GLY A 162 14.38 12.42 5.91
N PHE A 163 14.07 13.63 6.36
CA PHE A 163 14.25 14.86 5.58
C PHE A 163 14.66 16.01 6.50
N ASP A 164 15.68 16.79 6.09
CA ASP A 164 15.96 18.07 6.72
C ASP A 164 14.71 18.94 6.59
N ARG A 165 14.09 19.21 7.74
CA ARG A 165 12.90 20.04 7.86
C ARG A 165 13.36 21.45 7.52
N GLU A 166 12.88 22.02 6.42
CA GLU A 166 13.03 23.46 6.21
C GLU A 166 12.53 24.18 7.46
N PRO A 167 13.28 25.16 8.00
CA PRO A 167 12.85 25.89 9.19
C PRO A 167 11.59 26.66 8.81
N SER A 168 10.44 26.15 9.23
CA SER A 168 9.19 26.90 9.15
C SER A 168 9.34 28.09 10.08
N GLU A 169 9.24 29.30 9.53
CA GLU A 169 9.16 30.57 10.27
C GLU A 169 7.86 30.61 11.09
N GLU A 170 7.81 29.86 12.18
CA GLU A 170 6.92 30.06 13.31
C GLU A 170 7.57 29.34 14.48
N GLY A 171 8.28 30.13 15.30
CA GLY A 171 8.98 29.61 16.46
C GLY A 171 7.99 29.06 17.48
N GLU A 172 7.93 27.74 17.63
CA GLU A 172 7.62 27.09 18.90
C GLU A 172 7.97 25.59 18.92
N SER A 173 9.04 25.27 19.67
CA SER A 173 9.40 23.96 20.22
C SER A 173 9.67 22.79 19.26
N THR A 174 10.96 22.47 19.16
CA THR A 174 11.46 21.11 18.93
C THR A 174 10.68 20.08 19.77
N GLY A 175 9.87 19.23 19.12
CA GLY A 175 9.41 17.96 19.69
C GLY A 175 7.97 17.85 20.19
N ARG A 176 7.11 18.88 20.06
CA ARG A 176 5.69 18.73 20.42
C ARG A 176 4.88 18.23 19.23
N LEU A 177 4.60 16.93 19.20
CA LEU A 177 3.56 16.34 18.35
C LEU A 177 2.24 17.04 18.68
N HIS A 178 1.71 17.86 17.76
CA HIS A 178 0.40 18.49 17.92
C HIS A 178 -0.68 17.44 17.66
N ILE A 179 -1.00 16.67 18.70
CA ILE A 179 -2.00 15.61 18.65
C ILE A 179 -3.20 16.04 19.49
N THR A 180 -4.31 16.34 18.80
CA THR A 180 -5.61 16.39 19.46
C THR A 180 -5.97 14.98 19.95
N SER A 181 -6.57 14.84 21.13
CA SER A 181 -7.05 13.54 21.66
C SER A 181 -7.94 12.79 20.63
N TRP A 182 -8.74 13.56 19.88
CA TRP A 182 -9.55 13.06 18.77
C TRP A 182 -8.70 12.54 17.60
N GLY A 183 -7.63 13.26 17.23
CA GLY A 183 -6.69 12.82 16.20
C GLY A 183 -6.02 11.48 16.54
N LEU A 184 -5.66 11.26 17.81
CA LEU A 184 -5.11 9.99 18.26
C LEU A 184 -6.12 8.84 18.05
N LEU A 185 -7.38 9.04 18.47
CA LEU A 185 -8.44 8.06 18.25
C LEU A 185 -8.61 7.73 16.76
N LEU A 186 -8.63 8.76 15.90
CA LEU A 186 -8.75 8.58 14.46
C LEU A 186 -7.57 7.79 13.87
N VAL A 187 -6.33 8.01 14.33
CA VAL A 187 -5.17 7.21 13.86
C VAL A 187 -5.31 5.74 14.27
N LEU A 188 -5.79 5.46 15.48
CA LEU A 188 -5.99 4.08 15.92
C LEU A 188 -7.05 3.37 15.06
N VAL A 189 -8.16 4.05 14.79
CA VAL A 189 -9.21 3.56 13.86
C VAL A 189 -8.64 3.36 12.47
N TYR A 190 -7.86 4.31 11.96
CA TYR A 190 -7.19 4.21 10.66
C TYR A 190 -6.26 3.00 10.57
N CYS A 191 -5.42 2.78 11.58
CA CYS A 191 -4.50 1.65 11.62
C CYS A 191 -5.26 0.32 11.68
N PHE A 192 -6.33 0.26 12.47
CA PHE A 192 -7.20 -0.91 12.57
C PHE A 192 -7.88 -1.24 11.24
N ILE A 193 -8.49 -0.25 10.58
CA ILE A 193 -9.17 -0.44 9.30
C ILE A 193 -8.17 -0.82 8.21
N SER A 194 -6.98 -0.20 8.17
CA SER A 194 -5.92 -0.57 7.24
C SER A 194 -5.49 -2.03 7.41
N GLY A 195 -5.31 -2.49 8.65
CA GLY A 195 -4.96 -3.88 8.94
C GLY A 195 -6.09 -4.84 8.58
N LEU A 196 -7.33 -4.49 8.91
CA LEU A 196 -8.51 -5.30 8.61
C LEU A 196 -8.71 -5.45 7.10
N ALA A 197 -8.58 -4.35 6.35
CA ALA A 197 -8.64 -4.36 4.89
C ALA A 197 -7.60 -5.31 4.29
N ALA A 198 -6.34 -5.23 4.76
CA ALA A 198 -5.26 -6.09 4.28
C ALA A 198 -5.53 -7.57 4.55
N VAL A 199 -5.90 -7.92 5.79
CA VAL A 199 -6.13 -9.30 6.23
C VAL A 199 -7.38 -9.90 5.59
N TYR A 200 -8.45 -9.11 5.44
CA TYR A 200 -9.68 -9.55 4.77
C TYR A 200 -9.44 -9.74 3.27
N THR A 201 -8.71 -8.83 2.61
CA THR A 201 -8.31 -8.99 1.21
C THR A 201 -7.52 -10.29 1.01
N GLU A 202 -6.53 -10.54 1.86
CA GLU A 202 -5.76 -11.79 1.83
C GLU A 202 -6.66 -13.02 2.01
N ARG A 203 -7.59 -12.98 2.98
CA ARG A 203 -8.52 -14.09 3.24
C ARG A 203 -9.42 -14.36 2.03
N VAL A 204 -10.05 -13.33 1.46
CA VAL A 204 -10.95 -13.49 0.30
C VAL A 204 -10.17 -14.00 -0.91
N LEU A 205 -9.02 -13.40 -1.19
CA LEU A 205 -8.20 -13.80 -2.33
C LEU A 205 -7.76 -15.27 -2.21
N LYS A 206 -7.39 -15.72 -1.02
CA LYS A 206 -6.93 -17.12 -0.81
C LYS A 206 -8.05 -18.14 -0.69
N THR A 207 -9.22 -17.76 -0.21
CA THR A 207 -10.35 -18.69 -0.01
C THR A 207 -10.99 -19.07 -1.35
N GLN A 208 -11.09 -18.12 -2.28
CA GLN A 208 -11.76 -18.32 -3.56
C GLN A 208 -10.82 -19.01 -4.58
N ARG A 209 -11.28 -20.13 -5.16
CA ARG A 209 -10.59 -20.87 -6.24
C ARG A 209 -10.82 -20.28 -7.63
N LEU A 210 -10.77 -18.95 -7.73
CA LEU A 210 -10.95 -18.21 -8.98
C LEU A 210 -9.60 -17.71 -9.53
N PRO A 211 -9.46 -17.51 -10.84
CA PRO A 211 -8.26 -16.89 -11.42
C PRO A 211 -8.10 -15.46 -10.88
N LEU A 212 -6.86 -15.05 -10.57
CA LEU A 212 -6.58 -13.77 -9.92
C LEU A 212 -7.11 -12.57 -10.72
N SER A 213 -7.05 -12.62 -12.04
CA SER A 213 -7.59 -11.58 -12.93
C SER A 213 -9.08 -11.35 -12.72
N LEU A 214 -9.87 -12.42 -12.51
CA LEU A 214 -11.30 -12.32 -12.23
C LEU A 214 -11.57 -11.80 -10.80
N GLN A 215 -10.77 -12.23 -9.82
CA GLN A 215 -10.89 -11.72 -8.44
C GLN A 215 -10.60 -10.22 -8.36
N ASN A 216 -9.55 -9.80 -9.06
CA ASN A 216 -9.19 -8.40 -9.24
C ASN A 216 -10.30 -7.62 -9.96
N LEU A 217 -10.89 -8.20 -11.01
CA LEU A 217 -12.04 -7.59 -11.70
C LEU A 217 -13.17 -7.25 -10.72
N PHE A 218 -13.61 -8.21 -9.89
CA PHE A 218 -14.66 -7.95 -8.90
C PHE A 218 -14.26 -6.88 -7.88
N LEU A 219 -13.04 -6.94 -7.36
CA LEU A 219 -12.54 -5.97 -6.39
C LEU A 219 -12.49 -4.54 -6.96
N TYR A 220 -12.03 -4.38 -8.20
CA TYR A 220 -11.91 -3.07 -8.85
C TYR A 220 -13.23 -2.55 -9.40
N VAL A 221 -14.22 -3.40 -9.73
CA VAL A 221 -15.58 -2.94 -10.05
C VAL A 221 -16.17 -2.19 -8.85
N PHE A 222 -16.09 -2.77 -7.64
CA PHE A 222 -16.52 -2.08 -6.42
C PHE A 222 -15.65 -0.86 -6.12
N GLY A 223 -14.33 -0.96 -6.34
CA GLY A 223 -13.40 0.17 -6.18
C GLY A 223 -13.77 1.37 -7.04
N VAL A 224 -14.02 1.17 -8.34
CA VAL A 224 -14.46 2.23 -9.27
C VAL A 224 -15.80 2.81 -8.82
N ALA A 225 -16.77 1.96 -8.49
CA ALA A 225 -18.10 2.43 -8.08
C ALA A 225 -18.04 3.33 -6.83
N ILE A 226 -17.30 2.92 -5.80
CA ILE A 226 -17.19 3.67 -4.55
C ILE A 226 -16.40 4.97 -4.73
N ASN A 227 -15.27 4.93 -5.44
CA ASN A 227 -14.46 6.14 -5.65
C ASN A 227 -15.16 7.14 -6.59
N LEU A 228 -15.91 6.67 -7.59
CA LEU A 228 -16.71 7.53 -8.44
C LEU A 228 -17.84 8.20 -7.65
N ALA A 229 -18.55 7.44 -6.82
CA ALA A 229 -19.57 8.00 -5.93
C ALA A 229 -18.97 9.07 -5.00
N SER A 230 -17.81 8.78 -4.38
CA SER A 230 -17.09 9.73 -3.53
C SER A 230 -16.67 11.00 -4.28
N HIS A 231 -16.21 10.88 -5.53
CA HIS A 231 -15.86 12.03 -6.37
C HIS A 231 -17.10 12.90 -6.68
N LEU A 232 -18.22 12.27 -7.07
CA LEU A 232 -19.47 12.99 -7.38
C LEU A 232 -20.07 13.68 -6.15
N SER A 233 -19.98 13.07 -4.97
CA SER A 233 -20.43 13.69 -3.71
C SER A 233 -19.53 14.84 -3.25
N GLY A 234 -18.27 14.90 -3.70
CA GLY A 234 -17.30 15.90 -3.30
C GLY A 234 -17.51 17.31 -3.89
N GLY A 235 -18.51 17.51 -4.76
CA GLY A 235 -18.90 18.84 -5.26
C GLY A 235 -17.81 19.59 -6.03
N GLY A 236 -16.87 18.87 -6.65
CA GLY A 236 -15.69 19.46 -7.31
C GLY A 236 -16.07 20.44 -8.42
N ARG A 237 -15.59 21.69 -8.31
CA ARG A 237 -15.74 22.74 -9.33
C ARG A 237 -14.68 22.67 -10.44
N GLN A 238 -13.65 21.84 -10.26
CA GLN A 238 -12.59 21.56 -11.24
C GLN A 238 -13.00 20.43 -12.18
N GLY A 239 -12.56 20.50 -13.43
CA GLY A 239 -12.78 19.45 -14.43
C GLY A 239 -12.13 18.13 -14.03
N PHE A 240 -12.77 17.01 -14.39
CA PHE A 240 -12.29 15.66 -14.02
C PHE A 240 -10.82 15.38 -14.42
N LEU A 241 -10.39 15.91 -15.57
CA LEU A 241 -9.04 15.75 -16.13
C LEU A 241 -8.20 17.04 -16.09
N GLU A 242 -8.64 18.03 -15.31
CA GLU A 242 -7.93 19.31 -15.21
C GLU A 242 -6.60 19.14 -14.46
N GLY A 243 -5.52 19.74 -14.99
CA GLY A 243 -4.18 19.69 -14.38
C GLY A 243 -3.39 18.38 -14.63
N PHE A 244 -3.87 17.51 -15.53
CA PHE A 244 -3.20 16.25 -15.84
C PHE A 244 -2.03 16.47 -16.81
N SER A 245 -0.80 16.33 -16.29
CA SER A 245 0.42 16.27 -17.11
C SER A 245 0.78 14.84 -17.51
N THR A 246 1.75 14.68 -18.42
CA THR A 246 2.30 13.36 -18.77
C THR A 246 2.85 12.62 -17.56
N LEU A 247 3.38 13.34 -16.56
CA LEU A 247 3.86 12.75 -15.31
C LEU A 247 2.70 12.17 -14.47
N VAL A 248 1.53 12.82 -14.47
CA VAL A 248 0.33 12.32 -13.78
C VAL A 248 -0.12 10.99 -14.39
N TRP A 249 -0.11 10.87 -15.73
CA TRP A 249 -0.40 9.60 -16.40
C TRP A 249 0.60 8.49 -16.05
N LEU A 250 1.89 8.83 -15.92
CA LEU A 250 2.91 7.89 -15.45
C LEU A 250 2.64 7.44 -14.01
N ILE A 251 2.24 8.36 -13.13
CA ILE A 251 1.85 8.05 -11.75
C ILE A 251 0.64 7.11 -11.72
N ILE A 252 -0.39 7.38 -12.53
CA ILE A 252 -1.59 6.53 -12.64
C ILE A 252 -1.22 5.12 -13.09
N ALA A 253 -0.40 5.00 -14.15
CA ALA A 253 0.08 3.71 -14.64
C ALA A 253 0.89 2.97 -13.56
N GLY A 254 1.79 3.66 -12.87
CA GLY A 254 2.58 3.12 -11.76
C GLY A 254 1.71 2.65 -10.59
N GLN A 255 0.71 3.43 -10.18
CA GLN A 255 -0.20 3.06 -9.10
C GLN A 255 -1.16 1.92 -9.48
N ALA A 256 -1.57 1.86 -10.75
CA ALA A 256 -2.32 0.71 -11.26
C ALA A 256 -1.47 -0.58 -11.18
N ALA A 257 -0.22 -0.52 -11.65
CA ALA A 257 0.73 -1.64 -11.56
C ALA A 257 0.99 -2.03 -10.10
N ASN A 258 1.23 -1.06 -9.21
CA ASN A 258 1.40 -1.29 -7.77
C ASN A 258 0.21 -2.06 -7.18
N GLY A 259 -1.03 -1.63 -7.47
CA GLY A 259 -2.23 -2.32 -6.98
C GLY A 259 -2.35 -3.76 -7.49
N LEU A 260 -2.11 -3.99 -8.78
CA LEU A 260 -2.15 -5.33 -9.38
C LEU A 260 -1.09 -6.26 -8.79
N LEU A 261 0.15 -5.78 -8.63
CA LEU A 261 1.25 -6.53 -8.02
C LEU A 261 1.00 -6.78 -6.52
N MET A 262 0.43 -5.82 -5.80
CA MET A 262 0.00 -6.03 -4.42
C MET A 262 -1.04 -7.16 -4.35
N SER A 263 -2.02 -7.23 -5.24
CA SER A 263 -2.96 -8.37 -5.30
C SER A 263 -2.27 -9.72 -5.50
N VAL A 264 -1.20 -9.77 -6.31
CA VAL A 264 -0.37 -10.99 -6.46
C VAL A 264 0.29 -11.37 -5.13
N ILE A 265 0.85 -10.40 -4.40
CA ILE A 265 1.44 -10.61 -3.06
C ILE A 265 0.40 -11.05 -2.05
N MET A 266 -0.80 -10.47 -2.02
CA MET A 266 -1.84 -10.92 -1.10
C MET A 266 -2.38 -12.31 -1.46
N LYS A 267 -2.43 -12.67 -2.75
CA LYS A 267 -2.88 -13.99 -3.19
C LYS A 267 -1.89 -15.09 -2.85
N HIS A 268 -0.60 -14.88 -3.10
CA HIS A 268 0.42 -15.93 -3.03
C HIS A 268 1.46 -15.73 -1.91
N GLY A 269 1.59 -14.52 -1.38
CA GLY A 269 2.42 -14.17 -0.24
C GLY A 269 1.58 -13.97 1.02
N THR A 270 1.85 -12.90 1.79
CA THR A 270 1.09 -12.56 3.01
C THR A 270 0.92 -11.04 3.11
N GLY A 271 -0.06 -10.58 3.89
CA GLY A 271 -0.19 -9.18 4.26
C GLY A 271 1.06 -8.63 4.96
N ILE A 272 1.83 -9.50 5.64
CA ILE A 272 3.11 -9.12 6.25
C ILE A 272 4.19 -8.86 5.18
N THR A 273 4.28 -9.69 4.14
CA THR A 273 5.19 -9.44 3.00
C THR A 273 4.90 -8.07 2.37
N ARG A 274 3.62 -7.69 2.25
CA ARG A 274 3.23 -6.35 1.79
C ARG A 274 3.79 -5.24 2.71
N LEU A 275 3.78 -5.42 4.03
CA LEU A 275 4.37 -4.44 4.95
C LEU A 275 5.88 -4.30 4.74
N PHE A 276 6.61 -5.40 4.55
CA PHE A 276 8.04 -5.34 4.23
C PHE A 276 8.32 -4.60 2.93
N VAL A 277 7.48 -4.78 1.90
CA VAL A 277 7.61 -4.02 0.65
C VAL A 277 7.39 -2.53 0.89
N ILE A 278 6.33 -2.15 1.61
CA ILE A 278 6.03 -0.74 1.92
C ILE A 278 7.17 -0.10 2.70
N SER A 279 7.73 -0.79 3.69
CA SER A 279 8.87 -0.28 4.48
C SER A 279 10.15 -0.20 3.64
N SER A 280 10.44 -1.21 2.81
CA SER A 280 11.62 -1.17 1.93
C SER A 280 11.51 -0.07 0.87
N ALA A 281 10.30 0.27 0.43
CA ALA A 281 10.05 1.36 -0.51
C ALA A 281 10.43 2.74 0.06
N MET A 282 10.54 2.88 1.38
CA MET A 282 11.04 4.11 2.02
C MET A 282 12.49 4.42 1.61
N LEU A 283 13.33 3.39 1.38
CA LEU A 283 14.69 3.57 0.87
C LEU A 283 14.67 4.18 -0.53
N VAL A 284 13.88 3.61 -1.45
CA VAL A 284 13.77 4.12 -2.82
C VAL A 284 13.22 5.54 -2.82
N ASN A 285 12.21 5.81 -1.99
CA ASN A 285 11.67 7.14 -1.81
C ASN A 285 12.75 8.15 -1.38
N GLY A 286 13.54 7.84 -0.35
CA GLY A 286 14.63 8.72 0.10
C GLY A 286 15.68 8.99 -0.98
N VAL A 287 16.16 7.94 -1.66
CA VAL A 287 17.16 8.06 -2.72
C VAL A 287 16.64 8.87 -3.91
N LEU A 288 15.40 8.65 -4.33
CA LEU A 288 14.78 9.41 -5.42
C LEU A 288 14.48 10.86 -5.01
N SER A 289 14.05 11.10 -3.77
CA SER A 289 13.89 12.47 -3.25
C SER A 289 15.21 13.24 -3.25
N TRP A 290 16.32 12.59 -2.87
CA TRP A 290 17.65 13.19 -2.98
C TRP A 290 18.05 13.48 -4.42
N GLY A 291 17.92 12.50 -5.31
CA GLY A 291 18.37 12.64 -6.70
C GLY A 291 17.50 13.54 -7.58
N LEU A 292 16.18 13.56 -7.38
CA LEU A 292 15.23 14.29 -8.22
C LEU A 292 14.83 15.65 -7.64
N LEU A 293 14.69 15.73 -6.32
CA LEU A 293 14.21 16.94 -5.63
C LEU A 293 15.34 17.71 -4.93
N GLY A 294 16.57 17.16 -4.92
CA GLY A 294 17.71 17.79 -4.26
C GLY A 294 17.63 17.83 -2.74
N ILE A 295 16.71 17.07 -2.12
CA ILE A 295 16.51 17.07 -0.67
C ILE A 295 17.72 16.41 -0.01
N GLN A 296 18.36 17.09 0.94
CA GLN A 296 19.52 16.56 1.65
C GLN A 296 19.11 15.36 2.53
N LEU A 297 19.83 14.25 2.38
CA LEU A 297 19.67 13.08 3.22
C LEU A 297 20.48 13.24 4.50
N THR A 298 19.80 13.12 5.64
CA THR A 298 20.51 13.10 6.92
C THR A 298 21.36 11.82 7.04
N PRO A 299 22.49 11.86 7.76
CA PRO A 299 23.30 10.66 8.02
C PRO A 299 22.52 9.57 8.78
N TYR A 300 21.45 9.96 9.49
CA TYR A 300 20.54 9.05 10.19
C TYR A 300 19.65 8.23 9.25
N PHE A 301 19.59 8.54 7.95
CA PHE A 301 18.86 7.78 6.95
C PHE A 301 19.33 6.32 6.83
N LEU A 302 20.59 6.02 7.12
CA LEU A 302 21.11 4.64 7.07
C LEU A 302 20.54 3.74 8.17
N PHE A 303 20.15 4.31 9.30
CA PHE A 303 19.62 3.56 10.44
C PHE A 303 18.34 2.76 10.11
N PRO A 304 17.26 3.34 9.57
CA PRO A 304 16.07 2.59 9.18
C PRO A 304 16.37 1.56 8.09
N VAL A 305 17.33 1.81 7.19
CA VAL A 305 17.72 0.85 6.13
C VAL A 305 18.33 -0.42 6.73
N VAL A 306 19.24 -0.27 7.69
CA VAL A 306 19.85 -1.40 8.40
C VAL A 306 18.79 -2.18 9.19
N LEU A 307 17.89 -1.48 9.88
CA LEU A 307 16.79 -2.11 10.61
C LEU A 307 15.86 -2.91 9.70
N ILE A 308 15.47 -2.38 8.54
CA ILE A 308 14.65 -3.10 7.56
C ILE A 308 15.38 -4.35 7.05
N GLY A 309 16.67 -4.23 6.72
CA GLY A 309 17.49 -5.36 6.26
C GLY A 309 17.55 -6.50 7.28
N TRP A 310 17.79 -6.17 8.55
CA TRP A 310 17.78 -7.15 9.63
C TRP A 310 16.37 -7.72 9.85
N ALA A 311 15.33 -6.88 9.87
CA ALA A 311 13.95 -7.33 10.03
C ALA A 311 13.55 -8.36 8.95
N VAL A 312 13.92 -8.13 7.68
CA VAL A 312 13.70 -9.08 6.59
C VAL A 312 14.46 -10.39 6.85
N HIS A 313 15.74 -10.32 7.20
CA HIS A 313 16.54 -11.51 7.51
C HIS A 313 15.94 -12.33 8.66
N LEU A 314 15.53 -11.67 9.74
CA LEU A 314 14.99 -12.31 10.93
C LEU A 314 13.61 -12.92 10.69
N TYR A 315 12.79 -12.33 9.82
CA TYR A 315 11.44 -12.82 9.54
C TYR A 315 11.43 -14.07 8.65
N TYR A 316 12.36 -14.14 7.68
CA TYR A 316 12.44 -15.24 6.70
C TYR A 316 13.47 -16.32 7.04
N ARG A 317 14.07 -16.26 8.24
CA ARG A 317 14.93 -17.31 8.81
C ARG A 317 14.09 -18.33 9.60
#